data_AF-A0A947HY18-F1
#
_entry.id   AF-A0A947HY18-F1
#
_cell.length_a   1.000
_cell.length_b   1.000
_cell.length_c   1.000
_cell.angle_alpha   90.00
_cell.angle_beta   90.00
_cell.angle_gamma   90.00
#
_symmetry.space_group_name_H-M   'P 1'
#
loop_
_entity.id
_entity.type
_entity.pdbx_description
1 polymer ?
#
loop_
_entity_poly.entity_id
_entity_poly.type
_entity_poly.pdbx_seq_one_letter_code
_entity_poly.pdbx_strand_id
1 'polypeptide(L)'
;MASAQPSPSSPAGPAAPRLATTAPAGHAVVPIDLGDRSYDILIGDGLLKAESFAGLPRSAKALIVTNTTVGPLYTAQLRAAIAPLHQQVLDVELPDGEQHKDWPALNQVFTKLLEEAADRKTVLYALGGGVVGDMTGFAAACYMRGVPFVQVPTTLLAQVDSSVGGKTAINHPAGKNMIGAFYQPLRVVCDIDTLDTLPQRELLAGLAEVIKYGPIADAEFLSWLEANLDLLLARDRAALKHAIQR
;
A
#
# COMPACT_ATOMS: atom_id res chain seq x y z
N MET A 1 -0.29 -47.69 12.18
CA MET A 1 -0.24 -46.64 13.20
C MET A 1 1.22 -46.41 13.56
N ALA A 2 1.85 -45.39 13.00
CA ALA A 2 3.22 -45.01 13.31
C ALA A 2 3.18 -43.61 13.93
N SER A 3 3.55 -43.52 15.20
CA SER A 3 3.64 -42.28 15.97
C SER A 3 4.89 -41.50 15.56
N ALA A 4 4.72 -40.38 14.86
CA ALA A 4 5.78 -39.41 14.64
C ALA A 4 5.84 -38.45 15.83
N GLN A 5 6.94 -38.45 16.57
CA GLN A 5 7.23 -37.43 17.58
C GLN A 5 7.59 -36.10 16.88
N PRO A 6 7.21 -34.94 17.44
CA PRO A 6 7.61 -33.65 16.90
C PRO A 6 9.08 -33.35 17.24
N SER A 7 9.84 -32.98 16.21
CA SER A 7 11.21 -32.47 16.31
C SER A 7 11.25 -31.10 17.01
N PRO A 8 12.26 -30.81 17.85
CA PRO A 8 12.37 -29.54 18.55
C PRO A 8 12.68 -28.40 17.57
N SER A 9 11.91 -27.31 17.68
CA SER A 9 12.12 -26.05 16.97
C SER A 9 13.47 -25.42 17.35
N SER A 10 14.33 -25.17 16.35
CA SER A 10 15.54 -24.36 16.53
C SER A 10 15.19 -22.94 16.98
N PRO A 11 16.00 -22.30 17.85
CA PRO A 11 15.76 -20.93 18.28
C PRO A 11 15.92 -19.96 17.11
N ALA A 12 14.99 -19.01 17.00
CA ALA A 12 15.04 -17.93 16.03
C ALA A 12 16.37 -17.16 16.17
N GLY A 13 17.08 -17.00 15.05
CA GLY A 13 18.28 -16.17 14.98
C GLY A 13 17.94 -14.69 15.21
N PRO A 14 18.95 -13.86 15.52
CA PRO A 14 18.74 -12.44 15.79
C PRO A 14 18.13 -11.73 14.57
N ALA A 15 17.12 -10.90 14.84
CA ALA A 15 16.42 -10.08 13.87
C ALA A 15 17.39 -9.25 13.02
N ALA A 16 17.14 -9.18 11.71
CA ALA A 16 17.95 -8.37 10.79
C ALA A 16 17.88 -6.89 11.20
N PRO A 17 19.00 -6.13 11.12
CA PRO A 17 19.05 -4.76 11.57
C PRO A 17 18.12 -3.87 10.72
N ARG A 18 17.38 -2.98 11.39
CA ARG A 18 16.51 -1.99 10.75
C ARG A 18 17.33 -1.14 9.77
N LEU A 19 16.80 -0.96 8.55
CA LEU A 19 17.28 0.07 7.64
C LEU A 19 16.94 1.43 8.27
N ALA A 20 17.87 2.00 9.02
CA ALA A 20 17.73 3.34 9.56
C ALA A 20 17.71 4.34 8.40
N THR A 21 16.53 4.74 7.95
CA THR A 21 16.37 5.89 7.06
C THR A 21 16.28 7.14 7.91
N THR A 22 17.36 7.94 7.91
CA THR A 22 17.27 9.35 8.32
C THR A 22 16.29 10.05 7.39
N ALA A 23 15.11 10.41 7.91
CA ALA A 23 14.08 11.09 7.14
C ALA A 23 14.59 12.47 6.68
N PRO A 24 14.59 12.78 5.37
CA PRO A 24 14.75 14.17 4.92
C PRO A 24 13.59 15.04 5.42
N ALA A 25 13.86 16.33 5.67
CA ALA A 25 12.86 17.30 6.10
C ALA A 25 11.66 17.34 5.12
N GLY A 26 10.43 17.18 5.63
CA GLY A 26 9.19 17.40 4.86
C GLY A 26 8.12 16.31 4.90
N HIS A 27 8.31 15.20 5.61
CA HIS A 27 7.29 14.14 5.75
C HIS A 27 7.26 13.55 7.16
N ALA A 28 6.09 13.08 7.58
CA ALA A 28 5.91 12.30 8.80
C ALA A 28 6.17 10.81 8.52
N VAL A 29 6.63 10.09 9.55
CA VAL A 29 6.84 8.64 9.52
C VAL A 29 6.04 8.00 10.64
N VAL A 30 5.17 7.06 10.30
CA VAL A 30 4.45 6.23 11.28
C VAL A 30 5.01 4.81 11.22
N PRO A 31 5.77 4.37 12.25
CA PRO A 31 6.30 3.02 12.29
C PRO A 31 5.21 2.02 12.71
N ILE A 32 5.08 0.93 11.95
CA ILE A 32 4.19 -0.19 12.26
C ILE A 32 5.04 -1.34 12.80
N ASP A 33 4.97 -1.59 14.12
CA ASP A 33 5.77 -2.63 14.79
C ASP A 33 5.09 -4.00 14.69
N LEU A 34 5.68 -4.87 13.86
CA LEU A 34 5.22 -6.25 13.62
C LEU A 34 6.40 -7.24 13.66
N GLY A 35 7.45 -6.91 14.41
CA GLY A 35 8.69 -7.70 14.47
C GLY A 35 9.42 -7.68 13.12
N ASP A 36 9.76 -8.85 12.57
CA ASP A 36 10.45 -8.99 11.28
C ASP A 36 9.64 -8.47 10.07
N ARG A 37 8.35 -8.18 10.27
CA ARG A 37 7.44 -7.64 9.23
C ARG A 37 7.11 -6.17 9.45
N SER A 38 7.86 -5.48 10.31
CA SER A 38 7.66 -4.06 10.55
C SER A 38 7.92 -3.25 9.28
N TYR A 39 7.15 -2.19 9.10
CA TYR A 39 7.29 -1.28 7.97
C TYR A 39 6.92 0.14 8.38
N ASP A 40 7.33 1.09 7.56
CA ASP A 40 7.02 2.50 7.76
C ASP A 40 5.91 2.96 6.82
N ILE A 41 5.04 3.84 7.32
CA ILE A 41 4.14 4.67 6.52
C ILE A 41 4.76 6.05 6.42
N LEU A 42 5.09 6.49 5.20
CA LEU A 42 5.55 7.84 4.92
C LEU A 42 4.34 8.71 4.53
N ILE A 43 4.20 9.88 5.14
CA ILE A 43 3.07 10.79 4.91
C ILE A 43 3.61 12.19 4.63
N GLY A 44 3.35 12.73 3.45
CA GLY A 44 3.93 14.02 3.04
C GLY A 44 3.56 14.46 1.64
N ASP A 45 4.05 15.62 1.25
CA ASP A 45 3.82 16.19 -0.08
C ASP A 45 4.96 15.81 -1.04
N GLY A 46 4.63 15.59 -2.32
CA GLY A 46 5.58 15.25 -3.37
C GLY A 46 6.48 14.07 -3.00
N LEU A 47 5.88 12.99 -2.51
CA LEU A 47 6.58 11.75 -2.13
C LEU A 47 6.78 10.78 -3.30
N LEU A 48 6.18 10.99 -4.47
CA LEU A 48 6.54 10.24 -5.68
C LEU A 48 7.90 10.71 -6.25
N LYS A 49 8.96 10.54 -5.46
CA LYS A 49 10.36 10.88 -5.73
C LYS A 49 11.30 9.82 -5.15
N ALA A 50 12.52 9.73 -5.66
CA ALA A 50 13.44 8.64 -5.37
C ALA A 50 13.78 8.47 -3.88
N GLU A 51 13.83 9.58 -3.14
CA GLU A 51 14.17 9.61 -1.71
C GLU A 51 13.16 8.82 -0.88
N SER A 52 11.87 8.87 -1.22
CA SER A 52 10.80 8.15 -0.50
C SER A 52 10.91 6.63 -0.62
N PHE A 53 11.57 6.15 -1.67
CA PHE A 53 11.78 4.73 -1.94
C PHE A 53 13.17 4.25 -1.56
N ALA A 54 14.03 5.14 -1.04
CA ALA A 54 15.38 4.78 -0.60
C ALA A 54 15.34 3.68 0.49
N GLY A 55 16.28 2.74 0.40
CA GLY A 55 16.40 1.60 1.31
C GLY A 55 15.54 0.39 0.93
N LEU A 56 14.59 0.52 -0.01
CA LEU A 56 13.85 -0.64 -0.52
C LEU A 56 14.78 -1.59 -1.33
N PRO A 57 14.43 -2.88 -1.46
CA PRO A 57 15.22 -3.84 -2.20
C PRO A 57 15.44 -3.42 -3.65
N ARG A 58 16.66 -3.64 -4.13
CA ARG A 58 16.98 -3.56 -5.56
C ARG A 58 16.68 -4.89 -6.24
N SER A 59 16.12 -4.85 -7.44
CA SER A 59 15.83 -6.05 -8.23
C SER A 59 16.08 -5.82 -9.72
N ALA A 60 16.10 -6.91 -10.49
CA ALA A 60 16.14 -6.81 -11.95
C ALA A 60 14.86 -6.16 -12.47
N LYS A 61 13.70 -6.52 -11.89
CA LYS A 61 12.39 -6.04 -12.32
C LYS A 61 11.58 -5.51 -11.16
N ALA A 62 10.78 -4.49 -11.43
CA ALA A 62 9.65 -4.07 -10.61
C ALA A 62 8.40 -4.05 -11.48
N LEU A 63 7.23 -4.24 -10.85
CA LEU A 63 5.94 -4.13 -11.52
C LEU A 63 5.06 -3.11 -10.79
N ILE A 64 4.66 -2.05 -11.49
CA ILE A 64 3.60 -1.15 -11.03
C ILE A 64 2.26 -1.77 -11.42
N VAL A 65 1.39 -1.99 -10.45
CA VAL A 65 0.00 -2.38 -10.68
C VAL A 65 -0.86 -1.16 -10.39
N THR A 66 -1.67 -0.76 -11.37
CA THR A 66 -2.55 0.42 -11.29
C THR A 66 -3.88 0.12 -11.99
N ASN A 67 -4.76 1.12 -12.10
CA ASN A 67 -5.99 1.03 -12.89
C ASN A 67 -6.05 2.08 -14.01
N THR A 68 -7.04 1.95 -14.89
CA THR A 68 -7.27 2.84 -16.04
C THR A 68 -7.51 4.31 -15.71
N THR A 69 -7.80 4.64 -14.44
CA THR A 69 -8.08 6.01 -13.98
C THR A 69 -6.83 6.65 -13.37
N VAL A 70 -6.08 5.90 -12.56
CA VAL A 70 -4.88 6.37 -11.82
C VAL A 70 -3.63 6.26 -12.69
N GLY A 71 -3.56 5.26 -13.58
CA GLY A 71 -2.41 4.98 -14.43
C GLY A 71 -1.93 6.19 -15.24
N PRO A 72 -2.81 6.86 -16.00
CA PRO A 72 -2.47 8.05 -16.77
C PRO A 72 -1.97 9.24 -15.93
N LEU A 73 -2.32 9.29 -14.64
CA LEU A 73 -1.98 10.41 -13.75
C LEU A 73 -0.59 10.24 -13.12
N TYR A 74 -0.27 9.04 -12.62
CA TYR A 74 0.85 8.86 -11.69
C TYR A 74 1.87 7.78 -12.06
N THR A 75 1.58 6.90 -13.04
CA THR A 75 2.51 5.79 -13.38
C THR A 75 3.86 6.30 -13.85
N ALA A 76 3.89 7.35 -14.69
CA ALA A 76 5.15 7.92 -15.18
C ALA A 76 6.00 8.50 -14.04
N GLN A 77 5.36 9.20 -13.10
CA GLN A 77 6.02 9.80 -11.94
C GLN A 77 6.57 8.72 -11.00
N LEU A 78 5.76 7.72 -10.64
CA LEU A 78 6.21 6.61 -9.81
C LEU A 78 7.34 5.82 -10.47
N ARG A 79 7.25 5.55 -11.78
CA ARG A 79 8.30 4.86 -12.54
C ARG A 79 9.63 5.59 -12.44
N ALA A 80 9.63 6.91 -12.62
CA ALA A 80 10.83 7.72 -12.49
C ALA A 80 11.40 7.67 -11.06
N ALA A 81 10.53 7.70 -10.05
CA ALA A 81 10.93 7.64 -8.64
C ALA A 81 11.62 6.30 -8.27
N ILE A 82 11.15 5.16 -8.81
CA ILE A 82 11.66 3.84 -8.45
C ILE A 82 12.72 3.30 -9.42
N ALA A 83 12.92 3.92 -10.58
CA ALA A 83 13.91 3.51 -11.58
C ALA A 83 15.34 3.35 -11.01
N PRO A 84 15.83 4.18 -10.07
CA PRO A 84 17.17 3.98 -9.49
C PRO A 84 17.35 2.67 -8.71
N LEU A 85 16.26 1.97 -8.36
CA LEU A 85 16.31 0.71 -7.61
C LEU A 85 16.29 -0.52 -8.52
N HIS A 86 15.83 -0.37 -9.77
CA HIS A 86 15.42 -1.49 -10.62
C HIS A 86 16.00 -1.38 -12.02
N GLN A 87 16.47 -2.50 -12.60
CA GLN A 87 16.99 -2.47 -13.98
C GLN A 87 15.88 -2.22 -15.01
N GLN A 88 14.67 -2.74 -14.74
CA GLN A 88 13.50 -2.54 -15.57
C GLN A 88 12.27 -2.32 -14.68
N VAL A 89 11.47 -1.29 -14.99
CA VAL A 89 10.19 -1.05 -14.33
C VAL A 89 9.09 -1.33 -15.35
N LEU A 90 8.28 -2.33 -15.06
CA LEU A 90 7.11 -2.75 -15.81
C LEU A 90 5.85 -2.14 -15.20
N ASP A 91 4.75 -2.21 -15.92
CA ASP A 91 3.43 -1.84 -15.43
C ASP A 91 2.33 -2.72 -16.02
N VAL A 92 1.24 -2.83 -15.28
CA VAL A 92 -0.02 -3.43 -15.72
C VAL A 92 -1.17 -2.54 -15.25
N GLU A 93 -2.07 -2.23 -16.17
CA GLU A 93 -3.23 -1.38 -15.92
C GLU A 93 -4.49 -2.24 -15.89
N LEU A 94 -5.14 -2.30 -14.73
CA LEU A 94 -6.38 -3.05 -14.52
C LEU A 94 -7.60 -2.16 -14.81
N PRO A 95 -8.75 -2.73 -15.19
CA PRO A 95 -9.98 -1.95 -15.29
C PRO A 95 -10.39 -1.34 -13.94
N ASP A 96 -10.81 -0.08 -13.93
CA ASP A 96 -11.21 0.62 -12.69
C ASP A 96 -12.59 0.19 -12.16
N GLY A 97 -12.69 0.02 -10.84
CA GLY A 97 -13.93 -0.28 -10.12
C GLY A 97 -13.91 -1.57 -9.29
N GLU A 98 -14.68 -1.59 -8.20
CA GLU A 98 -14.80 -2.72 -7.27
C GLU A 98 -15.28 -4.02 -7.93
N GLN A 99 -16.06 -3.92 -9.02
CA GLN A 99 -16.51 -5.09 -9.80
C GLN A 99 -15.35 -5.85 -10.47
N HIS A 100 -14.21 -5.21 -10.68
CA HIS A 100 -13.00 -5.81 -11.23
C HIS A 100 -12.05 -6.30 -10.14
N LYS A 101 -12.45 -6.22 -8.87
CA LYS A 101 -11.72 -6.82 -7.75
C LYS A 101 -11.96 -8.33 -7.72
N ASP A 102 -11.58 -9.03 -8.78
CA ASP A 102 -11.92 -10.43 -9.03
C ASP A 102 -10.71 -11.24 -9.53
N TRP A 103 -10.90 -12.55 -9.72
CA TRP A 103 -9.84 -13.44 -10.18
C TRP A 103 -9.37 -13.16 -11.62
N PRO A 104 -10.26 -12.92 -12.61
CA PRO A 104 -9.85 -12.52 -13.95
C PRO A 104 -8.89 -11.32 -13.99
N ALA A 105 -9.21 -10.23 -13.27
CA ALA A 105 -8.34 -9.06 -13.25
C ALA A 105 -7.05 -9.32 -12.47
N LEU A 106 -7.10 -10.03 -11.34
CA LEU A 106 -5.91 -10.46 -10.59
C LEU A 106 -4.95 -11.28 -11.48
N ASN A 107 -5.49 -12.17 -12.31
CA ASN A 107 -4.70 -13.04 -13.17
C ASN A 107 -3.90 -12.27 -14.23
N GLN A 108 -4.33 -11.06 -14.63
CA GLN A 108 -3.55 -10.21 -15.53
C GLN A 108 -2.21 -9.80 -14.91
N VAL A 109 -2.15 -9.60 -13.59
CA VAL A 109 -0.90 -9.34 -12.85
C VAL A 109 0.04 -10.54 -12.96
N PHE A 110 -0.47 -11.75 -12.73
CA PHE A 110 0.33 -12.98 -12.85
C PHE A 110 0.81 -13.22 -14.27
N THR A 111 -0.06 -13.03 -15.27
CA THR A 111 0.31 -13.14 -16.69
C THR A 111 1.47 -12.19 -17.02
N LYS A 112 1.35 -10.91 -16.65
CA LYS A 112 2.42 -9.93 -16.89
C LYS A 112 3.74 -10.34 -16.23
N LEU A 113 3.71 -10.80 -14.98
CA LEU A 113 4.91 -11.26 -14.28
C LEU A 113 5.56 -12.47 -14.96
N LEU A 114 4.77 -13.45 -15.41
CA LEU A 114 5.27 -14.67 -16.04
C LEU A 114 5.81 -14.42 -17.46
N GLU A 115 5.09 -13.65 -18.28
CA GLU A 115 5.51 -13.29 -19.65
C GLU A 115 6.81 -12.49 -19.64
N GLU A 116 6.97 -11.64 -18.64
CA GLU A 116 8.19 -10.85 -18.44
C GLU A 116 9.24 -11.62 -17.65
N ALA A 117 9.09 -12.91 -17.37
CA ALA A 117 10.07 -13.70 -16.61
C ALA A 117 10.53 -13.02 -15.31
N ALA A 118 9.60 -12.41 -14.58
CA ALA A 118 9.85 -11.83 -13.26
C ALA A 118 10.27 -12.95 -12.29
N ASP A 119 11.20 -12.63 -11.39
CA ASP A 119 11.68 -13.58 -10.38
C ASP A 119 11.14 -13.25 -8.98
N ARG A 120 11.49 -14.08 -7.99
CA ARG A 120 11.07 -13.92 -6.59
C ARG A 120 11.57 -12.64 -5.90
N LYS A 121 12.50 -11.90 -6.51
CA LYS A 121 13.01 -10.62 -5.99
C LYS A 121 12.25 -9.44 -6.57
N THR A 122 11.39 -9.65 -7.56
CA THR A 122 10.58 -8.59 -8.18
C THR A 122 9.76 -7.87 -7.13
N VAL A 123 9.83 -6.54 -7.12
CA VAL A 123 9.05 -5.72 -6.19
C VAL A 123 7.77 -5.24 -6.89
N LEU A 124 6.61 -5.52 -6.29
CA LEU A 124 5.33 -5.01 -6.76
C LEU A 124 5.03 -3.66 -6.11
N TYR A 125 4.50 -2.72 -6.88
CA TYR A 125 4.08 -1.40 -6.40
C TYR A 125 2.59 -1.22 -6.68
N ALA A 126 1.78 -1.15 -5.62
CA ALA A 126 0.34 -0.95 -5.72
C ALA A 126 0.03 0.55 -5.80
N LEU A 127 -0.16 1.08 -7.02
CA LEU A 127 -0.45 2.48 -7.27
C LEU A 127 -1.95 2.67 -7.48
N GLY A 128 -2.68 3.12 -6.48
CA GLY A 128 -4.12 3.32 -6.60
C GLY A 128 -4.87 3.36 -5.26
N GLY A 129 -6.19 3.21 -5.30
CA GLY A 129 -7.02 3.07 -4.11
C GLY A 129 -7.00 1.65 -3.50
N GLY A 130 -7.90 1.40 -2.54
CA GLY A 130 -7.96 0.13 -1.80
C GLY A 130 -8.16 -1.11 -2.67
N VAL A 131 -8.87 -0.98 -3.80
CA VAL A 131 -9.05 -2.08 -4.77
C VAL A 131 -7.70 -2.55 -5.33
N VAL A 132 -6.90 -1.63 -5.87
CA VAL A 132 -5.58 -1.92 -6.40
C VAL A 132 -4.64 -2.40 -5.29
N GLY A 133 -4.72 -1.79 -4.10
CA GLY A 133 -3.96 -2.20 -2.92
C GLY A 133 -4.19 -3.66 -2.55
N ASP A 134 -5.44 -4.07 -2.40
CA ASP A 134 -5.82 -5.43 -2.04
C ASP A 134 -5.42 -6.46 -3.12
N MET A 135 -5.71 -6.15 -4.39
CA MET A 135 -5.37 -7.06 -5.49
C MET A 135 -3.87 -7.24 -5.64
N THR A 136 -3.11 -6.14 -5.58
CA THR A 136 -1.66 -6.17 -5.72
C THR A 136 -1.00 -6.87 -4.53
N GLY A 137 -1.47 -6.60 -3.31
CA GLY A 137 -0.99 -7.28 -2.12
C GLY A 137 -1.28 -8.78 -2.16
N PHE A 138 -2.46 -9.18 -2.65
CA PHE A 138 -2.79 -10.60 -2.78
C PHE A 138 -1.99 -11.27 -3.90
N ALA A 139 -1.79 -10.58 -5.03
CA ALA A 139 -0.88 -11.04 -6.08
C ALA A 139 0.55 -11.23 -5.56
N ALA A 140 1.06 -10.28 -4.78
CA ALA A 140 2.38 -10.35 -4.17
C ALA A 140 2.51 -11.53 -3.18
N ALA A 141 1.46 -11.80 -2.39
CA ALA A 141 1.42 -12.93 -1.48
C ALA A 141 1.46 -14.29 -2.23
N CYS A 142 0.81 -14.38 -3.38
CA CYS A 142 0.68 -15.62 -4.15
C CYS A 142 1.85 -15.88 -5.09
N TYR A 143 2.34 -14.85 -5.79
CA TYR A 143 3.32 -15.01 -6.85
C TYR A 143 4.63 -15.59 -6.30
N MET A 144 5.08 -16.72 -6.85
CA MET A 144 6.22 -17.50 -6.33
C MET A 144 6.17 -17.77 -4.81
N ARG A 145 4.95 -17.82 -4.22
CA ARG A 145 4.67 -17.98 -2.78
C ARG A 145 5.13 -16.80 -1.92
N GLY A 146 5.22 -15.60 -2.50
CA GLY A 146 5.58 -14.38 -1.81
C GLY A 146 6.69 -13.63 -2.53
N VAL A 147 6.39 -12.41 -2.95
CA VAL A 147 7.36 -11.42 -3.42
C VAL A 147 7.16 -10.09 -2.71
N PRO A 148 8.21 -9.25 -2.57
CA PRO A 148 8.07 -7.99 -1.87
C PRO A 148 7.07 -7.05 -2.57
N PHE A 149 6.34 -6.26 -1.78
CA PHE A 149 5.49 -5.21 -2.35
C PHE A 149 5.47 -3.93 -1.50
N VAL A 150 5.09 -2.83 -2.15
CA VAL A 150 4.99 -1.48 -1.59
C VAL A 150 3.62 -0.91 -1.95
N GLN A 151 2.96 -0.26 -1.00
CA GLN A 151 1.71 0.43 -1.26
C GLN A 151 1.98 1.92 -1.55
N VAL A 152 1.31 2.43 -2.59
CA VAL A 152 1.31 3.84 -2.98
C VAL A 152 -0.16 4.29 -3.08
N PRO A 153 -0.86 4.42 -1.94
CA PRO A 153 -2.29 4.68 -1.90
C PRO A 153 -2.64 6.10 -2.39
N THR A 154 -3.60 6.19 -3.32
CA THR A 154 -4.02 7.46 -3.96
C THR A 154 -5.43 7.89 -3.60
N THR A 155 -6.07 7.23 -2.61
CA THR A 155 -7.35 7.65 -2.05
C THR A 155 -7.19 7.87 -0.56
N LEU A 156 -7.93 8.82 0.02
CA LEU A 156 -7.87 9.07 1.46
C LEU A 156 -8.26 7.81 2.25
N LEU A 157 -9.30 7.09 1.81
CA LEU A 157 -9.72 5.83 2.43
C LEU A 157 -8.58 4.80 2.47
N ALA A 158 -7.84 4.62 1.37
CA ALA A 158 -6.73 3.68 1.34
C ALA A 158 -5.54 4.14 2.20
N GLN A 159 -5.31 5.44 2.31
CA GLN A 159 -4.24 6.01 3.15
C GLN A 159 -4.50 5.79 4.64
N VAL A 160 -5.77 5.75 5.08
CA VAL A 160 -6.13 5.64 6.51
C VAL A 160 -6.59 4.24 6.96
N ASP A 161 -7.08 3.39 6.04
CA ASP A 161 -7.59 2.05 6.38
C ASP A 161 -6.71 0.94 5.78
N SER A 162 -6.39 1.01 4.48
CA SER A 162 -5.64 -0.06 3.80
C SER A 162 -4.14 -0.07 4.10
N SER A 163 -3.62 1.00 4.69
CA SER A 163 -2.20 1.18 5.05
C SER A 163 -1.77 0.34 6.26
N VAL A 164 -2.72 -0.20 7.03
CA VAL A 164 -2.47 -0.99 8.25
C VAL A 164 -3.24 -2.31 8.24
N GLY A 165 -2.58 -3.38 8.68
CA GLY A 165 -3.20 -4.69 8.95
C GLY A 165 -2.90 -5.78 7.92
N GLY A 166 -2.42 -5.41 6.72
CA GLY A 166 -1.95 -6.35 5.70
C GLY A 166 -3.04 -7.31 5.17
N LYS A 167 -4.31 -6.96 5.31
CA LYS A 167 -5.40 -7.68 4.65
C LYS A 167 -5.30 -7.40 3.16
N THR A 168 -5.35 -8.46 2.36
CA THR A 168 -5.32 -8.39 0.90
C THR A 168 -6.34 -9.39 0.38
N ALA A 169 -7.13 -9.04 -0.62
CA ALA A 169 -8.22 -9.91 -1.07
C ALA A 169 -8.74 -9.59 -2.47
N ILE A 170 -9.50 -10.54 -3.00
CA ILE A 170 -10.46 -10.32 -4.08
C ILE A 170 -11.86 -10.73 -3.64
N ASN A 171 -12.84 -10.30 -4.41
CA ASN A 171 -14.24 -10.69 -4.26
C ASN A 171 -14.52 -12.01 -5.00
N HIS A 172 -15.48 -12.75 -4.47
CA HIS A 172 -16.16 -13.84 -5.16
C HIS A 172 -17.64 -13.45 -5.32
N PRO A 173 -18.38 -13.92 -6.34
CA PRO A 173 -19.82 -13.61 -6.47
C PRO A 173 -20.65 -13.94 -5.23
N ALA A 174 -20.20 -14.93 -4.43
CA ALA A 174 -20.85 -15.33 -3.18
C ALA A 174 -20.42 -14.52 -1.93
N GLY A 175 -19.44 -13.62 -2.03
CA GLY A 175 -19.00 -12.83 -0.89
C GLY A 175 -17.80 -11.92 -1.16
N LYS A 176 -17.83 -10.73 -0.55
CA LYS A 176 -16.75 -9.74 -0.66
C LYS A 176 -15.56 -10.11 0.23
N ASN A 177 -14.35 -9.90 -0.29
CA ASN A 177 -13.08 -10.13 0.42
C ASN A 177 -12.92 -11.54 1.04
N MET A 178 -13.61 -12.54 0.49
CA MET A 178 -13.61 -13.90 1.04
C MET A 178 -12.40 -14.73 0.62
N ILE A 179 -11.63 -14.27 -0.37
CA ILE A 179 -10.45 -14.95 -0.91
C ILE A 179 -9.28 -13.96 -0.82
N GLY A 180 -8.28 -14.28 0.00
CA GLY A 180 -7.22 -13.35 0.30
C GLY A 180 -6.10 -13.92 1.17
N ALA A 181 -5.17 -13.06 1.56
CA ALA A 181 -4.05 -13.38 2.45
C ALA A 181 -3.74 -12.21 3.39
N PHE A 182 -3.15 -12.52 4.55
CA PHE A 182 -2.47 -11.53 5.37
C PHE A 182 -1.02 -11.38 4.88
N TYR A 183 -0.70 -10.25 4.25
CA TYR A 183 0.60 -9.99 3.64
C TYR A 183 0.99 -8.52 3.84
N GLN A 184 2.12 -8.29 4.53
CA GLN A 184 2.55 -6.94 4.92
C GLN A 184 3.40 -6.29 3.83
N PRO A 185 3.19 -5.00 3.52
CA PRO A 185 4.06 -4.27 2.61
C PRO A 185 5.43 -4.04 3.24
N LEU A 186 6.42 -3.71 2.40
CA LEU A 186 7.72 -3.20 2.87
C LEU A 186 7.66 -1.74 3.31
N ARG A 187 6.72 -0.98 2.75
CA ARG A 187 6.50 0.45 3.00
C ARG A 187 5.15 0.87 2.43
N VAL A 188 4.55 1.89 3.04
CA VAL A 188 3.41 2.62 2.50
C VAL A 188 3.85 4.06 2.23
N VAL A 189 3.53 4.61 1.06
CA VAL A 189 3.88 6.00 0.68
C VAL A 189 2.62 6.80 0.40
N CYS A 190 2.17 7.55 1.39
CA CYS A 190 1.01 8.44 1.34
C CYS A 190 1.43 9.83 0.85
N ASP A 191 1.50 10.01 -0.48
CA ASP A 191 1.71 11.31 -1.10
C ASP A 191 0.40 12.10 -1.13
N ILE A 192 0.34 13.23 -0.42
CA ILE A 192 -0.86 14.06 -0.31
C ILE A 192 -1.23 14.71 -1.65
N ASP A 193 -0.26 14.93 -2.54
CA ASP A 193 -0.52 15.53 -3.85
C ASP A 193 -1.41 14.63 -4.73
N THR A 194 -1.44 13.33 -4.45
CA THR A 194 -2.35 12.39 -5.15
C THR A 194 -3.82 12.64 -4.83
N LEU A 195 -4.11 13.30 -3.70
CA LEU A 195 -5.47 13.64 -3.30
C LEU A 195 -6.03 14.84 -4.09
N ASP A 196 -5.23 15.57 -4.87
CA ASP A 196 -5.72 16.70 -5.67
C ASP A 196 -6.65 16.29 -6.80
N THR A 197 -6.39 15.14 -7.41
CA THR A 197 -7.24 14.64 -8.50
C THR A 197 -8.35 13.72 -8.00
N LEU A 198 -8.40 13.43 -6.70
CA LEU A 198 -9.42 12.55 -6.12
C LEU A 198 -10.81 13.19 -6.26
N PRO A 199 -11.83 12.49 -6.79
CA PRO A 199 -13.17 13.05 -6.83
C PRO A 199 -13.70 13.37 -5.44
N GLN A 200 -14.46 14.47 -5.31
CA GLN A 200 -14.94 14.94 -4.01
C GLN A 200 -15.71 13.87 -3.22
N ARG A 201 -16.51 13.05 -3.91
CA ARG A 201 -17.26 11.95 -3.28
C ARG A 201 -16.34 10.92 -2.63
N GLU A 202 -15.22 10.61 -3.25
CA GLU A 202 -14.25 9.63 -2.73
C GLU A 202 -13.43 10.23 -1.56
N LEU A 203 -13.17 11.54 -1.57
CA LEU A 203 -12.62 12.24 -0.40
C LEU A 203 -13.58 12.14 0.80
N LEU A 204 -14.87 12.42 0.59
CA LEU A 204 -15.90 12.31 1.64
C LEU A 204 -16.02 10.89 2.19
N ALA A 205 -15.92 9.87 1.33
CA ALA A 205 -15.90 8.48 1.76
C ALA A 205 -14.69 8.17 2.67
N GLY A 206 -13.51 8.69 2.32
CA GLY A 206 -12.32 8.58 3.17
C GLY A 206 -12.48 9.32 4.51
N LEU A 207 -13.06 10.52 4.50
CA LEU A 207 -13.31 11.28 5.73
C LEU A 207 -14.29 10.58 6.67
N ALA A 208 -15.28 9.84 6.14
CA ALA A 208 -16.17 9.04 6.98
C ALA A 208 -15.39 7.97 7.77
N GLU A 209 -14.40 7.32 7.15
CA GLU A 209 -13.53 6.36 7.83
C GLU A 209 -12.57 7.05 8.82
N VAL A 210 -12.09 8.26 8.52
CA VAL A 210 -11.32 9.06 9.49
C VAL A 210 -12.17 9.38 10.73
N ILE A 211 -13.40 9.85 10.53
CA ILE A 211 -14.31 10.21 11.62
C ILE A 211 -14.63 9.00 12.50
N LYS A 212 -14.73 7.80 11.93
CA LYS A 212 -14.97 6.55 12.67
C LYS A 212 -13.95 6.34 13.80
N TYR A 213 -12.67 6.70 13.63
CA TYR A 213 -11.65 6.50 14.66
C TYR A 213 -11.87 7.34 15.92
N GLY A 214 -12.48 8.52 15.78
CA GLY A 214 -12.78 9.42 16.90
C GLY A 214 -13.59 8.75 18.02
N PRO A 215 -14.86 8.39 17.79
CA PRO A 215 -15.72 7.83 18.84
C PRO A 215 -15.31 6.42 19.32
N ILE A 216 -14.54 5.66 18.54
CA ILE A 216 -14.15 4.29 18.93
C ILE A 216 -12.79 4.19 19.61
N ALA A 217 -11.90 5.18 19.44
CA ALA A 217 -10.51 5.09 19.87
C ALA A 217 -9.90 6.40 20.42
N ASP A 218 -10.25 7.58 19.91
CA ASP A 218 -9.60 8.84 20.30
C ASP A 218 -10.60 10.02 20.32
N ALA A 219 -11.11 10.33 21.51
CA ALA A 219 -12.05 11.43 21.71
C ALA A 219 -11.41 12.82 21.46
N GLU A 220 -10.11 12.98 21.71
CA GLU A 220 -9.41 14.24 21.42
C GLU A 220 -9.29 14.44 19.90
N PHE A 221 -9.04 13.36 19.16
CA PHE A 221 -9.05 13.39 17.70
C PHE A 221 -10.43 13.71 17.15
N LEU A 222 -11.52 13.21 17.76
CA LEU A 222 -12.88 13.59 17.37
C LEU A 222 -13.10 15.11 17.52
N SER A 223 -12.73 15.69 18.66
CA SER A 223 -12.82 17.14 18.86
C SER A 223 -11.95 17.93 17.87
N TRP A 224 -10.77 17.41 17.52
CA TRP A 224 -9.92 18.01 16.49
C TRP A 224 -10.60 17.96 15.11
N LEU A 225 -11.24 16.84 14.74
CA LEU A 225 -11.96 16.70 13.47
C LEU A 225 -13.12 17.71 13.37
N GLU A 226 -13.89 17.89 14.45
CA GLU A 226 -14.97 18.88 14.51
C GLU A 226 -14.46 20.31 14.26
N ALA A 227 -13.29 20.65 14.81
CA ALA A 227 -12.69 21.97 14.65
C ALA A 227 -12.01 22.20 13.28
N ASN A 228 -11.66 21.13 12.55
CA ASN A 228 -10.85 21.21 11.33
C ASN A 228 -11.57 20.64 10.08
N LEU A 229 -12.86 20.30 10.17
CA LEU A 229 -13.59 19.68 9.07
C LEU A 229 -13.59 20.52 7.79
N ASP A 230 -13.77 21.84 7.91
CA ASP A 230 -13.73 22.75 6.76
C ASP A 230 -12.38 22.74 6.04
N LEU A 231 -11.28 22.65 6.81
CA LEU A 231 -9.93 22.53 6.26
C LEU A 231 -9.73 21.20 5.53
N LEU A 232 -10.23 20.09 6.10
CA LEU A 232 -10.19 18.77 5.48
C LEU A 232 -10.99 18.73 4.17
N LEU A 233 -12.19 19.33 4.16
CA LEU A 233 -13.04 19.45 2.97
C LEU A 233 -12.39 20.32 1.89
N ALA A 234 -11.63 21.34 2.29
CA ALA A 234 -10.84 22.19 1.40
C ALA A 234 -9.50 21.57 0.98
N ARG A 235 -9.20 20.33 1.40
CA ARG A 235 -7.93 19.61 1.14
C ARG A 235 -6.69 20.34 1.65
N ASP A 236 -6.82 21.04 2.78
CA ASP A 236 -5.67 21.63 3.44
C ASP A 236 -4.62 20.55 3.74
N ARG A 237 -3.38 20.80 3.28
CA ARG A 237 -2.28 19.83 3.36
C ARG A 237 -1.92 19.48 4.80
N ALA A 238 -1.92 20.47 5.70
CA ALA A 238 -1.55 20.23 7.09
C ALA A 238 -2.63 19.40 7.80
N ALA A 239 -3.91 19.74 7.58
CA ALA A 239 -5.04 19.01 8.12
C ALA A 239 -5.09 17.55 7.60
N LEU A 240 -4.92 17.34 6.29
CA LEU A 240 -4.90 15.98 5.72
C LEU A 240 -3.75 15.14 6.27
N LYS A 241 -2.52 15.67 6.33
CA LYS A 241 -1.37 14.95 6.91
C LYS A 241 -1.62 14.58 8.37
N HIS A 242 -2.18 15.50 9.16
CA HIS A 242 -2.52 15.22 10.55
C HIS A 242 -3.57 14.10 10.66
N ALA A 243 -4.65 14.18 9.87
CA ALA A 243 -5.71 13.19 9.88
C ALA A 243 -5.26 11.79 9.42
N ILE A 244 -4.31 11.69 8.49
CA ILE A 244 -3.77 10.41 8.02
C ILE A 244 -2.76 9.82 9.02
N GLN A 245 -2.01 10.67 9.71
CA GLN A 245 -1.00 10.24 10.67
C GLN A 245 -1.60 9.67 11.96
N ARG A 246 -2.77 10.18 12.36
CA ARG A 246 -3.36 9.94 13.67
C ARG A 246 -4.16 8.65 13.73
#